data_AF-A0A2V8CJS7-F1
#
_entry.id   AF-A0A2V8CJS7-F1
#
_cell.length_a   1.000
_cell.length_b   1.000
_cell.length_c   1.000
_cell.angle_alpha   90.00
_cell.angle_beta   90.00
_cell.angle_gamma   90.00
#
_symmetry.space_group_name_H-M   'P 1'
#
loop_
_entity.id
_entity.type
_entity.pdbx_description
1 polymer ?
#
loop_
_entity_poly.entity_id
_entity_poly.type
_entity_poly.pdbx_seq_one_letter_code
_entity_poly.pdbx_strand_id
1 'polypeptide(L)'
;MTTSRTRFPLAATIVALIVLAATAGVRSQTPRPMGIVDLLNVPRVADPELSPDGREVLYTRAESDWKSGKRILHIWRARIDGGQPVQLTSGAEGEAEPRWSPDGKTIAFTARRGDNELAQIYLLPDDGGEARPLTTHATAVSDIAWTPDGSALYFRAGEPKTAAEKERDKVKDDVYAYDENYKQTHLWKVTVASKSESRITGGDFSVTEYDLSENGRRIAFLRAPTPMLGSRDESEVWSANADGSSAVQLTKNTVGETGAAISPDAAQILFISDSNARFETYYNGRLFVVPAAGGPARVLVGENEPYDVDRAIWSRDGKSIYFLANLGVHEEVFVVPAAGGKPRQLTDGKHNVSAPSRSGDRLAFTISDSTSGGEVWTMGAGDSAPRQLTHVFDYLARDFKLGRQEAIQWQGADGSTVEGIVTFPVDYQAGRKYPLAVMTHGGPQAADKYSIGSTTYEIQVLAGKGYASLQPNYRGSTGYGDAFLRDMVGHYFQNAHLDVMTGADEMIRRGIADPDRMVKMGWSGGGHMTNKIITFT
;
A
#
# COMPACT_ATOMS: atom_id res chain seq x y z
N MET A 1 -53.49 9.54 84.75
CA MET A 1 -54.33 9.01 83.66
C MET A 1 -53.77 9.48 82.33
N THR A 2 -53.25 8.51 81.58
CA THR A 2 -53.14 8.41 80.12
C THR A 2 -52.70 9.62 79.27
N THR A 3 -51.55 9.38 78.62
CA THR A 3 -51.19 9.69 77.21
C THR A 3 -50.88 11.15 76.86
N SER A 4 -49.94 11.51 76.00
CA SER A 4 -49.08 10.77 75.08
C SER A 4 -47.75 11.50 74.88
N ARG A 5 -46.76 10.74 74.39
CA ARG A 5 -45.42 11.17 74.04
C ARG A 5 -45.41 12.18 72.88
N THR A 6 -44.62 13.24 72.99
CA THR A 6 -43.73 13.74 71.93
C THR A 6 -42.59 14.51 72.61
N ARG A 7 -41.41 13.89 72.74
CA ARG A 7 -40.16 14.56 73.09
C ARG A 7 -39.34 14.70 71.82
N PHE A 8 -39.14 15.93 71.36
CA PHE A 8 -37.97 16.30 70.56
C PHE A 8 -36.76 16.46 71.50
N PRO A 9 -35.56 16.10 71.06
CA PRO A 9 -34.40 16.86 71.47
C PRO A 9 -33.64 17.39 70.26
N LEU A 10 -33.34 18.68 70.29
CA LEU A 10 -32.15 19.22 69.62
C LEU A 10 -30.91 18.52 70.19
N ALA A 11 -30.03 18.02 69.32
CA ALA A 11 -28.61 17.95 69.61
C ALA A 11 -27.84 18.00 68.29
N ALA A 12 -27.07 19.08 68.11
CA ALA A 12 -26.09 19.24 67.06
C ALA A 12 -24.99 18.18 67.20
N THR A 13 -24.55 17.58 66.10
CA THR A 13 -23.21 16.99 66.01
C THR A 13 -22.67 17.19 64.60
N ILE A 14 -21.61 17.98 64.55
CA ILE A 14 -20.72 18.21 63.41
C ILE A 14 -20.18 16.86 62.94
N VAL A 15 -20.43 16.51 61.67
CA VAL A 15 -19.57 15.58 60.93
C VAL A 15 -19.30 16.19 59.56
N ALA A 16 -18.30 17.07 59.53
CA ALA A 16 -17.56 17.36 58.32
C ALA A 16 -16.64 16.15 58.06
N LEU A 17 -16.95 15.34 57.06
CA LEU A 17 -16.05 14.31 56.53
C LEU A 17 -16.00 14.47 55.01
N ILE A 18 -15.09 15.36 54.61
CA ILE A 18 -14.16 15.23 53.49
C ILE A 18 -14.71 14.37 52.34
N VAL A 19 -15.43 15.01 51.42
CA VAL A 19 -15.45 14.57 50.02
C VAL A 19 -14.07 14.89 49.48
N LEU A 20 -13.12 13.95 49.66
CA LEU A 20 -11.90 13.95 48.87
C LEU A 20 -12.35 13.59 47.46
N ALA A 21 -12.68 14.61 46.68
CA ALA A 21 -12.81 14.48 45.25
C ALA A 21 -11.47 13.94 44.74
N ALA A 22 -11.41 12.64 44.50
CA ALA A 22 -10.44 12.04 43.62
C ALA A 22 -10.79 12.50 42.20
N THR A 23 -10.56 13.78 41.92
CA THR A 23 -10.23 14.20 40.56
C THR A 23 -8.90 13.53 40.26
N ALA A 24 -8.96 12.30 39.76
CA ALA A 24 -7.88 11.75 38.97
C ALA A 24 -7.71 12.72 37.80
N GLY A 25 -6.86 13.73 38.01
CA GLY A 25 -6.44 14.60 36.94
C GLY A 25 -5.89 13.68 35.88
N VAL A 26 -6.50 13.71 34.69
CA VAL A 26 -5.86 13.22 33.49
C VAL A 26 -4.57 14.05 33.38
N ARG A 27 -3.47 13.52 33.90
CA ARG A 27 -2.15 14.04 33.58
C ARG A 27 -2.05 13.82 32.08
N SER A 28 -2.22 14.88 31.30
CA SER A 28 -1.75 14.92 29.92
C SER A 28 -0.29 14.48 29.99
N GLN A 29 -0.01 13.25 29.55
CA GLN A 29 1.35 12.77 29.50
C GLN A 29 2.10 13.69 28.53
N THR A 30 3.21 14.28 28.98
CA THR A 30 4.05 15.07 28.09
C THR A 30 4.51 14.15 26.94
N PRO A 31 4.28 14.52 25.67
CA PRO A 31 4.71 13.71 24.55
C PRO A 31 6.20 13.41 24.65
N ARG A 32 6.58 12.15 24.41
CA ARG A 32 7.97 11.69 24.52
C ARG A 32 8.56 11.38 23.15
N PRO A 33 9.89 11.34 22.99
CA PRO A 33 10.49 10.82 21.77
C PRO A 33 10.04 9.38 21.45
N MET A 34 9.86 9.09 20.15
CA MET A 34 9.56 7.75 19.65
C MET A 34 10.81 6.85 19.72
N GLY A 35 10.64 5.64 20.26
CA GLY A 35 11.66 4.59 20.24
C GLY A 35 11.38 3.51 19.19
N ILE A 36 12.34 2.61 18.96
CA ILE A 36 12.20 1.54 17.95
C ILE A 36 11.05 0.58 18.26
N VAL A 37 10.82 0.27 19.55
CA VAL A 37 9.69 -0.57 19.96
C VAL A 37 8.35 0.12 19.69
N ASP A 38 8.29 1.45 19.79
CA ASP A 38 7.08 2.20 19.45
C ASP A 38 6.81 2.15 17.95
N LEU A 39 7.85 2.38 17.13
CA LEU A 39 7.76 2.27 15.67
C LEU A 39 7.31 0.87 15.22
N LEU A 40 7.86 -0.18 15.84
CA LEU A 40 7.46 -1.56 15.60
C LEU A 40 5.99 -1.82 15.95
N ASN A 41 5.42 -1.07 16.90
CA ASN A 41 4.01 -1.18 17.29
C ASN A 41 3.07 -0.29 16.48
N VAL A 42 3.58 0.58 15.59
CA VAL A 42 2.73 1.38 14.70
C VAL A 42 1.98 0.44 13.76
N PRO A 43 0.63 0.40 13.80
CA PRO A 43 -0.14 -0.51 12.96
C PRO A 43 -0.02 -0.12 11.48
N ARG A 44 -0.36 -1.05 10.56
CA ARG A 44 -0.49 -0.74 9.13
C ARG A 44 -1.96 -0.82 8.77
N VAL A 45 -2.48 0.26 8.21
CA VAL A 45 -3.84 0.29 7.64
C VAL A 45 -3.72 0.25 6.12
N ALA A 46 -4.45 -0.67 5.48
CA ALA A 46 -4.34 -0.92 4.04
C ALA A 46 -5.60 -1.56 3.47
N ASP A 47 -5.64 -1.69 2.14
CA ASP A 47 -6.70 -2.37 1.37
C ASP A 47 -8.11 -1.83 1.68
N PRO A 48 -8.36 -0.51 1.53
CA PRO A 48 -9.69 0.04 1.74
C PRO A 48 -10.62 -0.42 0.61
N GLU A 49 -11.74 -1.05 0.94
CA GLU A 49 -12.72 -1.60 0.00
C GLU A 49 -14.12 -1.06 0.31
N LEU A 50 -14.66 -0.23 -0.59
CA LEU A 50 -15.99 0.36 -0.45
C LEU A 50 -17.09 -0.70 -0.57
N SER A 51 -18.13 -0.58 0.25
CA SER A 51 -19.35 -1.38 0.11
C SER A 51 -20.06 -1.10 -1.23
N PRO A 52 -20.83 -2.06 -1.78
CA PRO A 52 -21.54 -1.86 -3.04
C PRO A 52 -22.52 -0.68 -3.03
N ASP A 53 -23.07 -0.33 -1.86
CA ASP A 53 -23.95 0.82 -1.67
C ASP A 53 -23.19 2.13 -1.36
N GLY A 54 -21.87 2.06 -1.21
CA GLY A 54 -20.97 3.18 -0.96
C GLY A 54 -21.14 3.83 0.42
N ARG A 55 -21.69 3.11 1.39
CA ARG A 55 -21.93 3.62 2.76
C ARG A 55 -20.90 3.19 3.79
N GLU A 56 -20.11 2.16 3.50
CA GLU A 56 -19.10 1.62 4.40
C GLU A 56 -17.81 1.30 3.63
N VAL A 57 -16.71 1.16 4.37
CA VAL A 57 -15.40 0.76 3.86
C VAL A 57 -14.86 -0.35 4.75
N LEU A 58 -14.51 -1.49 4.15
CA LEU A 58 -13.66 -2.47 4.79
C LEU A 58 -12.21 -2.03 4.66
N TYR A 59 -11.38 -2.35 5.63
CA TYR A 59 -9.94 -2.18 5.54
C TYR A 59 -9.24 -3.21 6.41
N THR A 60 -7.96 -3.43 6.15
CA THR A 60 -7.12 -4.27 7.00
C THR A 60 -6.33 -3.40 7.98
N ARG A 61 -6.21 -3.87 9.22
CA ARG A 61 -5.30 -3.29 10.24
C ARG A 61 -4.36 -4.38 10.73
N ALA A 62 -3.07 -4.21 10.44
CA ALA A 62 -2.02 -5.12 10.82
C ALA A 62 -1.25 -4.60 12.04
N GLU A 63 -1.25 -5.37 13.13
CA GLU A 63 -0.63 -5.02 14.41
C GLU A 63 0.45 -6.03 14.79
N SER A 64 1.41 -5.60 15.59
CA SER A 64 2.51 -6.47 16.03
C SER A 64 2.07 -7.36 17.18
N ASP A 65 2.16 -8.68 16.99
CA ASP A 65 1.99 -9.67 18.04
C ASP A 65 3.36 -10.19 18.50
N TRP A 66 3.81 -9.66 19.64
CA TRP A 66 5.12 -10.01 20.21
C TRP A 66 5.21 -11.47 20.68
N LYS A 67 4.08 -12.14 20.91
CA LYS A 67 4.08 -13.55 21.32
C LYS A 67 4.46 -14.46 20.16
N SER A 68 3.88 -14.25 18.98
CA SER A 68 4.22 -15.00 17.77
C SER A 68 5.41 -14.41 17.00
N GLY A 69 5.80 -13.18 17.28
CA GLY A 69 6.82 -12.46 16.51
C GLY A 69 6.34 -12.08 15.10
N LYS A 70 5.02 -12.02 14.89
CA LYS A 70 4.40 -11.72 13.59
C LYS A 70 3.64 -10.41 13.65
N ARG A 71 3.31 -9.88 12.47
CA ARG A 71 2.28 -8.86 12.28
C ARG A 71 0.96 -9.58 11.95
N ILE A 72 -0.05 -9.43 12.79
CA ILE A 72 -1.36 -10.06 12.58
C ILE A 72 -2.32 -9.00 12.04
N LEU A 73 -2.98 -9.34 10.94
CA LEU A 73 -3.91 -8.46 10.22
C LEU A 73 -5.34 -8.90 10.44
N HIS A 74 -6.22 -7.93 10.73
CA HIS A 74 -7.64 -8.15 10.90
C HIS A 74 -8.44 -7.22 10.00
N ILE A 75 -9.66 -7.64 9.67
CA ILE A 75 -10.60 -6.87 8.88
C ILE A 75 -11.39 -5.96 9.80
N TRP A 76 -11.47 -4.69 9.44
CA TRP A 76 -12.21 -3.64 10.11
C TRP A 76 -13.20 -3.00 9.15
N ARG A 77 -14.25 -2.39 9.69
CA ARG A 77 -15.28 -1.67 8.95
C ARG A 77 -15.42 -0.26 9.50
N ALA A 78 -15.39 0.74 8.62
CA ALA A 78 -15.69 2.12 8.94
C ALA A 78 -16.91 2.59 8.13
N ARG A 79 -17.79 3.39 8.74
CA ARG A 79 -18.90 4.00 8.01
C ARG A 79 -18.44 5.28 7.33
N ILE A 80 -18.97 5.52 6.13
CA ILE A 80 -18.73 6.76 5.42
C ILE A 80 -19.29 7.93 6.23
N ASP A 81 -20.47 7.86 6.82
CA ASP A 81 -21.03 8.96 7.63
C ASP A 81 -20.33 9.19 8.98
N GLY A 82 -19.30 8.40 9.30
CA GLY A 82 -18.50 8.49 10.51
C GLY A 82 -19.00 7.59 11.65
N GLY A 83 -18.36 7.72 12.80
CA GLY A 83 -18.54 6.84 13.95
C GLY A 83 -17.33 5.95 14.18
N GLN A 84 -17.39 5.13 15.23
CA GLN A 84 -16.27 4.28 15.61
C GLN A 84 -16.15 3.08 14.64
N PRO A 85 -14.96 2.82 14.07
CA PRO A 85 -14.73 1.61 13.29
C PRO A 85 -14.94 0.34 14.13
N VAL A 86 -15.39 -0.73 13.48
CA VAL A 86 -15.67 -2.02 14.10
C VAL A 86 -14.71 -3.07 13.56
N GLN A 87 -14.04 -3.80 14.45
CA GLN A 87 -13.25 -4.97 14.08
C GLN A 87 -14.21 -6.15 13.80
N LEU A 88 -14.09 -6.75 12.61
CA LEU A 88 -14.96 -7.85 12.18
C LEU A 88 -14.35 -9.22 12.41
N THR A 89 -13.01 -9.33 12.44
CA THR A 89 -12.30 -10.61 12.55
C THR A 89 -11.21 -10.58 13.62
N SER A 90 -10.83 -11.75 14.12
CA SER A 90 -9.86 -11.91 15.22
C SER A 90 -9.07 -13.23 15.13
N GLY A 91 -8.89 -13.80 13.93
CA GLY A 91 -8.20 -15.08 13.74
C GLY A 91 -6.70 -15.00 14.05
N ALA A 92 -6.15 -16.06 14.67
CA ALA A 92 -4.78 -16.06 15.18
C ALA A 92 -3.68 -15.85 14.12
N GLU A 93 -3.93 -16.25 12.87
CA GLU A 93 -2.99 -16.08 11.73
C GLU A 93 -3.38 -14.89 10.83
N GLY A 94 -4.44 -14.17 11.18
CA GLY A 94 -4.94 -13.02 10.44
C GLY A 94 -5.80 -13.33 9.21
N GLU A 95 -6.39 -12.28 8.67
CA GLU A 95 -7.27 -12.26 7.49
C GLU A 95 -6.88 -11.15 6.50
N ALA A 96 -6.81 -11.49 5.21
CA ALA A 96 -6.40 -10.58 4.15
C ALA A 96 -7.41 -10.49 3.01
N GLU A 97 -7.25 -9.49 2.15
CA GLU A 97 -8.02 -9.29 0.90
C GLU A 97 -9.56 -9.30 1.11
N PRO A 98 -10.12 -8.51 2.05
CA PRO A 98 -11.57 -8.44 2.22
C PRO A 98 -12.26 -7.93 0.93
N ARG A 99 -13.30 -8.63 0.49
CA ARG A 99 -14.14 -8.27 -0.66
C ARG A 99 -15.62 -8.40 -0.32
N TRP A 100 -16.38 -7.34 -0.53
CA TRP A 100 -17.84 -7.38 -0.43
C TRP A 100 -18.45 -8.25 -1.52
N SER A 101 -19.43 -9.07 -1.17
CA SER A 101 -20.34 -9.63 -2.15
C SER A 101 -21.11 -8.50 -2.86
N PRO A 102 -21.53 -8.67 -4.12
CA PRO A 102 -22.22 -7.61 -4.86
C PRO A 102 -23.53 -7.12 -4.20
N ASP A 103 -24.17 -7.97 -3.40
CA ASP A 103 -25.38 -7.63 -2.63
C ASP A 103 -25.08 -6.99 -1.26
N GLY A 104 -23.80 -6.88 -0.88
CA GLY A 104 -23.34 -6.30 0.38
C GLY A 104 -23.58 -7.16 1.62
N LYS A 105 -24.08 -8.40 1.49
CA LYS A 105 -24.49 -9.22 2.65
C LYS A 105 -23.41 -10.17 3.15
N THR A 106 -22.33 -10.34 2.42
CA THR A 106 -21.26 -11.29 2.73
C THR A 106 -19.91 -10.68 2.43
N ILE A 107 -18.94 -10.92 3.30
CA ILE A 107 -17.55 -10.52 3.13
C ILE A 107 -16.75 -11.79 2.83
N ALA A 108 -16.12 -11.85 1.67
CA ALA A 108 -15.10 -12.84 1.37
C ALA A 108 -13.73 -12.33 1.80
N PHE A 109 -12.85 -13.23 2.23
CA PHE A 109 -11.46 -12.91 2.55
C PHE A 109 -10.60 -14.18 2.48
N THR A 110 -9.28 -14.01 2.44
CA THR A 110 -8.33 -15.12 2.54
C THR A 110 -7.78 -15.24 3.96
N ALA A 111 -7.66 -16.47 4.47
CA ALA A 111 -7.11 -16.72 5.80
C ALA A 111 -6.49 -18.12 5.91
N ARG A 112 -5.56 -18.28 6.86
CA ARG A 112 -5.06 -19.58 7.34
C ARG A 112 -5.75 -19.89 8.67
N ARG A 113 -6.47 -21.00 8.77
CA ARG A 113 -7.22 -21.36 10.00
C ARG A 113 -7.22 -22.87 10.24
N GLY A 114 -7.31 -23.25 11.51
CA GLY A 114 -7.28 -24.65 11.94
C GLY A 114 -5.93 -25.28 11.60
N ASP A 115 -5.96 -26.53 11.14
CA ASP A 115 -4.75 -27.28 10.75
C ASP A 115 -4.30 -26.97 9.30
N ASN A 116 -4.96 -26.03 8.61
CA ASN A 116 -4.60 -25.66 7.25
C ASN A 116 -3.59 -24.52 7.22
N GLU A 117 -2.35 -24.85 6.83
CA GLU A 117 -1.27 -23.88 6.67
C GLU A 117 -1.39 -23.04 5.39
N LEU A 118 -2.27 -23.44 4.46
CA LEU A 118 -2.52 -22.74 3.20
C LEU A 118 -3.64 -21.72 3.37
N ALA A 119 -3.47 -20.54 2.78
CA ALA A 119 -4.54 -19.55 2.73
C ALA A 119 -5.72 -20.07 1.89
N GLN A 120 -6.94 -19.96 2.41
CA GLN A 120 -8.18 -20.36 1.77
C GLN A 120 -9.21 -19.23 1.81
N ILE A 121 -10.24 -19.31 0.97
CA ILE A 121 -11.34 -18.35 0.96
C ILE A 121 -12.32 -18.69 2.09
N TYR A 122 -12.67 -17.68 2.89
CA TYR A 122 -13.71 -17.74 3.91
C TYR A 122 -14.80 -16.72 3.60
N LEU A 123 -16.02 -17.02 4.03
CA LEU A 123 -17.20 -16.14 3.90
C LEU A 123 -17.72 -15.79 5.28
N LEU A 124 -17.84 -14.49 5.57
CA LEU A 124 -18.41 -13.93 6.79
C LEU A 124 -19.73 -13.20 6.47
N PRO A 125 -20.85 -13.51 7.13
CA PRO A 125 -22.07 -12.69 7.02
C PRO A 125 -21.83 -11.28 7.56
N ASP A 126 -22.31 -10.26 6.83
CA ASP A 126 -22.11 -8.85 7.20
C ASP A 126 -22.85 -8.44 8.48
N ASP A 127 -23.96 -9.11 8.79
CA ASP A 127 -24.74 -8.96 10.02
C ASP A 127 -24.11 -9.68 11.23
N GLY A 128 -22.97 -10.33 11.03
CA GLY A 128 -22.18 -11.00 12.07
C GLY A 128 -22.39 -12.52 12.11
N GLY A 129 -21.56 -13.18 12.93
CA GLY A 129 -21.49 -14.63 13.01
C GLY A 129 -20.08 -15.16 12.73
N GLU A 130 -19.95 -16.47 12.57
CA GLU A 130 -18.66 -17.10 12.29
C GLU A 130 -18.39 -17.19 10.79
N ALA A 131 -17.15 -16.92 10.39
CA ALA A 131 -16.74 -17.11 9.01
C ALA A 131 -16.61 -18.61 8.67
N ARG A 132 -17.16 -19.01 7.52
CA ARG A 132 -17.16 -20.39 7.04
C ARG A 132 -16.20 -20.58 5.86
N PRO A 133 -15.46 -21.70 5.79
CA PRO A 133 -14.59 -21.97 4.65
C PRO A 133 -15.40 -22.20 3.37
N LEU A 134 -14.98 -21.57 2.29
CA LEU A 134 -15.49 -21.79 0.93
C LEU A 134 -14.62 -22.77 0.15
N THR A 135 -13.29 -22.67 0.27
CA THR A 135 -12.34 -23.51 -0.47
C THR A 135 -11.57 -24.45 0.46
N THR A 136 -11.10 -25.56 -0.12
CA THR A 136 -10.08 -26.45 0.44
C THR A 136 -9.09 -26.80 -0.66
N HIS A 137 -8.57 -25.76 -1.31
CA HIS A 137 -7.72 -25.88 -2.49
C HIS A 137 -6.37 -26.52 -2.13
N ALA A 138 -5.76 -27.22 -3.08
CA ALA A 138 -4.53 -27.98 -2.87
C ALA A 138 -3.29 -27.10 -2.65
N THR A 139 -3.37 -25.81 -3.00
CA THR A 139 -2.33 -24.80 -2.78
C THR A 139 -2.95 -23.55 -2.15
N ALA A 140 -2.12 -22.59 -1.75
CA ALA A 140 -2.62 -21.31 -1.24
C ALA A 140 -3.42 -20.55 -2.30
N VAL A 141 -4.51 -19.93 -1.86
CA VAL A 141 -5.41 -19.08 -2.65
C VAL A 141 -5.08 -17.60 -2.40
N SER A 142 -5.17 -16.78 -3.43
CA SER A 142 -4.95 -15.33 -3.37
C SER A 142 -5.75 -14.60 -4.47
N ASP A 143 -5.81 -13.27 -4.38
CA ASP A 143 -6.36 -12.39 -5.42
C ASP A 143 -7.81 -12.74 -5.75
N ILE A 144 -8.69 -12.62 -4.75
CA ILE A 144 -10.09 -13.04 -4.87
C ILE A 144 -10.98 -11.95 -5.48
N ALA A 145 -11.90 -12.33 -6.35
CA ALA A 145 -12.88 -11.41 -6.93
C ALA A 145 -14.26 -12.08 -7.07
N TRP A 146 -15.32 -11.39 -6.65
CA TRP A 146 -16.68 -11.87 -6.82
C TRP A 146 -17.14 -11.79 -8.28
N THR A 147 -17.91 -12.78 -8.70
CA THR A 147 -18.77 -12.61 -9.88
C THR A 147 -19.84 -11.55 -9.60
N PRO A 148 -20.30 -10.77 -10.60
CA PRO A 148 -21.27 -9.69 -10.39
C PRO A 148 -22.62 -10.14 -9.82
N ASP A 149 -22.98 -11.41 -10.02
CA ASP A 149 -24.20 -12.02 -9.49
C ASP A 149 -24.00 -12.66 -8.10
N GLY A 150 -22.78 -12.64 -7.56
CA GLY A 150 -22.43 -13.20 -6.26
C GLY A 150 -22.45 -14.74 -6.21
N SER A 151 -22.62 -15.42 -7.35
CA SER A 151 -22.77 -16.89 -7.39
C SER A 151 -21.45 -17.65 -7.23
N ALA A 152 -20.33 -16.98 -7.49
CA ALA A 152 -18.98 -17.54 -7.50
C ALA A 152 -17.91 -16.50 -7.18
N LEU A 153 -16.71 -16.97 -6.84
CA LEU A 153 -15.48 -16.17 -6.80
C LEU A 153 -14.43 -16.70 -7.78
N TYR A 154 -13.71 -15.79 -8.42
CA TYR A 154 -12.44 -16.05 -9.08
C TYR A 154 -11.30 -15.93 -8.07
N PHE A 155 -10.22 -16.67 -8.29
CA PHE A 155 -9.01 -16.60 -7.48
C PHE A 155 -7.78 -17.11 -8.24
N ARG A 156 -6.58 -16.71 -7.78
CA ARG A 156 -5.30 -17.27 -8.21
C ARG A 156 -4.82 -18.37 -7.27
N ALA A 157 -4.32 -19.46 -7.85
CA ALA A 157 -3.67 -20.53 -7.11
C ALA A 157 -2.63 -21.26 -7.98
N GLY A 158 -1.57 -21.75 -7.33
CA GLY A 158 -0.51 -22.53 -7.95
C GLY A 158 -0.97 -23.92 -8.40
N GLU A 159 -0.24 -24.53 -9.34
CA GLU A 159 -0.47 -25.93 -9.66
C GLU A 159 -0.09 -26.84 -8.48
N PRO A 160 -0.91 -27.86 -8.18
CA PRO A 160 -0.58 -28.80 -7.12
C PRO A 160 0.67 -29.60 -7.49
N LYS A 161 1.41 -30.04 -6.46
CA LYS A 161 2.48 -31.01 -6.64
C LYS A 161 1.95 -32.30 -7.29
N THR A 162 2.70 -32.79 -8.26
CA THR A 162 2.49 -34.10 -8.89
C THR A 162 2.73 -35.22 -7.87
N ALA A 163 2.30 -36.44 -8.18
CA ALA A 163 2.56 -37.60 -7.34
C ALA A 163 4.08 -37.84 -7.14
N ALA A 164 4.87 -37.68 -8.21
CA ALA A 164 6.32 -37.86 -8.14
C ALA A 164 7.00 -36.85 -7.20
N GLU A 165 6.58 -35.59 -7.23
CA GLU A 165 7.11 -34.55 -6.34
C GLU A 165 6.75 -34.82 -4.88
N LYS A 166 5.52 -35.28 -4.62
CA LYS A 166 5.11 -35.69 -3.28
C LYS A 166 5.93 -36.88 -2.76
N GLU A 167 6.31 -37.84 -3.60
CA GLU A 167 7.20 -38.92 -3.20
C GLU A 167 8.62 -38.42 -2.90
N ARG A 168 9.15 -37.48 -3.70
CA ARG A 168 10.44 -36.84 -3.43
C ARG A 168 10.46 -36.07 -2.11
N ASP A 169 9.42 -35.30 -1.82
CA ASP A 169 9.27 -34.60 -0.54
C ASP A 169 9.34 -35.57 0.66
N LYS A 170 8.71 -36.75 0.57
CA LYS A 170 8.71 -37.75 1.65
C LYS A 170 10.10 -38.26 1.98
N VAL A 171 10.97 -38.38 0.98
CA VAL A 171 12.36 -38.80 1.16
C VAL A 171 13.31 -37.61 1.34
N LYS A 172 12.77 -36.39 1.45
CA LYS A 172 13.54 -35.13 1.52
C LYS A 172 14.54 -34.98 0.37
N ASP A 173 14.15 -35.45 -0.80
CA ASP A 173 14.82 -35.09 -2.04
C ASP A 173 14.28 -33.72 -2.46
N ASP A 174 14.88 -32.67 -1.91
CA ASP A 174 14.50 -31.26 -2.08
C ASP A 174 15.60 -30.44 -2.77
N VAL A 175 16.51 -31.12 -3.49
CA VAL A 175 17.54 -30.48 -4.30
C VAL A 175 16.97 -30.14 -5.68
N TYR A 176 17.06 -28.86 -6.04
CA TYR A 176 16.65 -28.34 -7.33
C TYR A 176 17.69 -27.34 -7.82
N ALA A 177 17.77 -27.16 -9.15
CA ALA A 177 18.47 -26.02 -9.71
C ALA A 177 17.77 -24.71 -9.28
N TYR A 178 18.58 -23.65 -9.15
CA TYR A 178 18.09 -22.33 -8.78
C TYR A 178 17.03 -21.86 -9.79
N ASP A 179 15.90 -21.37 -9.30
CA ASP A 179 14.74 -20.92 -10.09
C ASP A 179 14.08 -21.98 -11.00
N GLU A 180 14.33 -23.28 -10.78
CA GLU A 180 13.70 -24.35 -11.58
C GLU A 180 12.60 -25.12 -10.82
N ASN A 181 12.39 -24.85 -9.53
CA ASN A 181 11.36 -25.52 -8.71
C ASN A 181 10.11 -24.66 -8.48
N TYR A 182 9.63 -24.00 -9.53
CA TYR A 182 8.37 -23.26 -9.47
C TYR A 182 7.19 -24.08 -9.98
N LYS A 183 5.99 -23.64 -9.61
CA LYS A 183 4.73 -24.14 -10.16
C LYS A 183 3.98 -23.01 -10.81
N GLN A 184 3.42 -23.28 -11.99
CA GLN A 184 2.63 -22.27 -12.69
C GLN A 184 1.44 -21.85 -11.82
N THR A 185 1.08 -20.57 -11.88
CA THR A 185 -0.09 -20.02 -11.17
C THR A 185 -1.20 -19.78 -12.18
N HIS A 186 -2.42 -20.18 -11.85
CA HIS A 186 -3.56 -20.05 -12.77
C HIS A 186 -4.78 -19.43 -12.10
N LEU A 187 -5.72 -19.02 -12.95
CA LEU A 187 -7.03 -18.58 -12.51
C LEU A 187 -7.95 -19.77 -12.32
N TRP A 188 -8.70 -19.71 -11.24
CA TRP A 188 -9.70 -20.69 -10.84
C TRP A 188 -10.98 -19.97 -10.48
N LYS A 189 -12.08 -20.71 -10.47
CA LYS A 189 -13.40 -20.25 -10.06
C LYS A 189 -14.02 -21.24 -9.10
N VAL A 190 -14.53 -20.76 -7.97
CA VAL A 190 -15.31 -21.55 -7.01
C VAL A 190 -16.76 -21.07 -6.96
N THR A 191 -17.71 -21.99 -7.16
CA THR A 191 -19.14 -21.71 -7.02
C THR A 191 -19.53 -21.71 -5.54
N VAL A 192 -20.20 -20.66 -5.06
CA VAL A 192 -20.50 -20.48 -3.63
C VAL A 192 -21.44 -21.55 -3.08
N ALA A 193 -22.49 -21.89 -3.83
CA ALA A 193 -23.52 -22.82 -3.38
C ALA A 193 -23.02 -24.26 -3.29
N SER A 194 -22.28 -24.73 -4.29
CA SER A 194 -21.79 -26.11 -4.38
C SER A 194 -20.37 -26.30 -3.84
N LYS A 195 -19.61 -25.21 -3.65
CA LYS A 195 -18.16 -25.22 -3.40
C LYS A 195 -17.33 -25.92 -4.48
N SER A 196 -17.91 -26.08 -5.68
CA SER A 196 -17.21 -26.72 -6.80
C SER A 196 -16.19 -25.77 -7.40
N GLU A 197 -14.95 -26.24 -7.53
CA GLU A 197 -13.85 -25.49 -8.13
C GLU A 197 -13.64 -25.91 -9.59
N SER A 198 -13.31 -24.95 -10.45
CA SER A 198 -12.97 -25.16 -11.86
C SER A 198 -11.78 -24.29 -12.26
N ARG A 199 -10.89 -24.84 -13.08
CA ARG A 199 -9.73 -24.13 -13.61
C ARG A 199 -10.15 -23.31 -14.84
N ILE A 200 -9.77 -22.04 -14.87
CA ILE A 200 -10.13 -21.08 -15.94
C ILE A 200 -8.99 -20.94 -16.94
N THR A 201 -7.74 -20.85 -16.47
CA THR A 201 -6.56 -20.78 -17.34
C THR A 201 -5.68 -22.00 -17.15
N GLY A 202 -5.00 -22.42 -18.22
CA GLY A 202 -4.05 -23.54 -18.17
C GLY A 202 -3.07 -23.49 -19.32
N GLY A 203 -1.96 -24.22 -19.16
CA GLY A 203 -0.84 -24.20 -20.10
C GLY A 203 0.47 -23.86 -19.40
N ASP A 204 1.54 -23.76 -20.18
CA ASP A 204 2.89 -23.45 -19.67
C ASP A 204 3.10 -21.94 -19.57
N PHE A 205 2.45 -21.34 -18.57
CA PHE A 205 2.59 -19.93 -18.19
C PHE A 205 1.95 -19.68 -16.83
N SER A 206 2.31 -18.58 -16.18
CA SER A 206 1.66 -18.11 -14.97
C SER A 206 0.78 -16.89 -15.22
N VAL A 207 -0.36 -16.85 -14.53
CA VAL A 207 -1.15 -15.64 -14.33
C VAL A 207 -0.65 -14.93 -13.08
N THR A 208 -0.13 -13.72 -13.24
CA THR A 208 0.46 -12.93 -12.15
C THR A 208 -0.56 -11.98 -11.52
N GLU A 209 -1.47 -11.41 -12.31
CA GLU A 209 -2.57 -10.53 -11.90
C GLU A 209 -3.78 -10.73 -12.83
N TYR A 210 -4.98 -10.38 -12.37
CA TYR A 210 -6.16 -10.31 -13.23
C TYR A 210 -7.20 -9.29 -12.75
N ASP A 211 -8.13 -8.98 -13.64
CA ASP A 211 -9.32 -8.20 -13.36
C ASP A 211 -10.53 -8.80 -14.08
N LEU A 212 -11.70 -8.79 -13.41
CA LEU A 212 -12.96 -9.29 -13.94
C LEU A 212 -13.87 -8.10 -14.26
N SER A 213 -14.35 -8.03 -15.50
CA SER A 213 -15.29 -6.98 -15.91
C SER A 213 -16.53 -6.91 -15.02
N GLU A 214 -17.06 -5.70 -14.78
CA GLU A 214 -18.26 -5.48 -13.95
C GLU A 214 -19.49 -6.26 -14.44
N ASN A 215 -19.54 -6.60 -15.73
CA ASN A 215 -20.61 -7.42 -16.31
C ASN A 215 -20.32 -8.94 -16.26
N GLY A 216 -19.14 -9.35 -15.80
CA GLY A 216 -18.74 -10.74 -15.57
C GLY A 216 -18.48 -11.54 -16.83
N ARG A 217 -18.36 -10.89 -18.00
CA ARG A 217 -18.24 -11.58 -19.30
C ARG A 217 -16.81 -11.75 -19.77
N ARG A 218 -15.90 -10.90 -19.31
CA ARG A 218 -14.50 -10.88 -19.72
C ARG A 218 -13.56 -10.75 -18.54
N ILE A 219 -12.35 -11.29 -18.72
CA ILE A 219 -11.20 -11.09 -17.85
C ILE A 219 -10.08 -10.38 -18.62
N ALA A 220 -9.37 -9.49 -17.94
CA ALA A 220 -8.05 -9.03 -18.32
C ALA A 220 -7.05 -9.68 -17.36
N PHE A 221 -5.89 -10.12 -17.84
CA PHE A 221 -4.90 -10.75 -16.98
C PHE A 221 -3.50 -10.58 -17.53
N LEU A 222 -2.53 -10.64 -16.62
CA LEU A 222 -1.12 -10.65 -16.96
C LEU A 222 -0.63 -12.09 -17.05
N ARG A 223 0.03 -12.40 -18.17
CA ARG A 223 0.63 -13.71 -18.44
C ARG A 223 2.15 -13.56 -18.45
N ALA A 224 2.83 -14.33 -17.62
CA ALA A 224 4.29 -14.45 -17.61
C ALA A 224 4.75 -15.89 -17.87
N PRO A 225 5.97 -16.13 -18.38
CA PRO A 225 6.51 -17.48 -18.56
C PRO A 225 6.55 -18.31 -17.27
N THR A 226 6.85 -17.66 -16.14
CA THR A 226 6.94 -18.28 -14.80
C THR A 226 6.33 -17.34 -13.76
N PRO A 227 6.01 -17.80 -12.53
CA PRO A 227 5.55 -16.92 -11.45
C PRO A 227 6.71 -16.18 -10.76
N MET A 228 7.95 -16.37 -11.22
CA MET A 228 9.14 -15.81 -10.58
C MET A 228 9.29 -14.33 -10.91
N LEU A 229 9.90 -13.58 -9.99
CA LEU A 229 10.15 -12.15 -10.17
C LEU A 229 10.98 -11.85 -11.43
N GLY A 230 11.91 -12.75 -11.79
CA GLY A 230 12.74 -12.60 -13.00
C GLY A 230 11.96 -12.62 -14.32
N SER A 231 10.74 -13.17 -14.33
CA SER A 231 9.87 -13.18 -15.52
C SER A 231 8.97 -11.95 -15.64
N ARG A 232 9.11 -10.95 -14.74
CA ARG A 232 8.27 -9.75 -14.74
C ARG A 232 8.33 -8.98 -16.06
N ASP A 233 9.52 -8.88 -16.67
CA ASP A 233 9.73 -8.15 -17.94
C ASP A 233 9.25 -8.91 -19.17
N GLU A 234 8.77 -10.14 -18.99
CA GLU A 234 8.14 -10.96 -20.03
C GLU A 234 6.64 -11.14 -19.75
N SER A 235 6.09 -10.33 -18.83
CA SER A 235 4.68 -10.33 -18.50
C SER A 235 3.90 -9.48 -19.51
N GLU A 236 2.88 -10.07 -20.11
CA GLU A 236 2.08 -9.44 -21.15
C GLU A 236 0.61 -9.33 -20.73
N VAL A 237 -0.09 -8.31 -21.21
CA VAL A 237 -1.54 -8.15 -21.07
C VAL A 237 -2.29 -9.04 -22.04
N TRP A 238 -3.24 -9.80 -21.51
CA TRP A 238 -4.18 -10.63 -22.24
C TRP A 238 -5.62 -10.29 -21.89
N SER A 239 -6.54 -10.51 -22.83
CA SER A 239 -7.99 -10.54 -22.57
C SER A 239 -8.58 -11.88 -22.96
N ALA A 240 -9.56 -12.37 -22.22
CA ALA A 240 -10.34 -13.55 -22.58
C ALA A 240 -11.81 -13.39 -22.17
N ASN A 241 -12.66 -14.29 -22.65
CA ASN A 241 -13.97 -14.50 -22.05
C ASN A 241 -13.78 -14.96 -20.59
N ALA A 242 -14.78 -14.75 -19.74
CA ALA A 242 -14.68 -15.08 -18.31
C ALA A 242 -14.48 -16.59 -18.03
N ASP A 243 -14.77 -17.47 -18.98
CA ASP A 243 -14.48 -18.91 -18.91
C ASP A 243 -13.05 -19.26 -19.39
N GLY A 244 -12.22 -18.26 -19.72
CA GLY A 244 -10.87 -18.41 -20.24
C GLY A 244 -10.80 -18.66 -21.76
N SER A 245 -11.93 -18.81 -22.44
CA SER A 245 -11.96 -19.02 -23.89
C SER A 245 -11.67 -17.73 -24.66
N SER A 246 -11.33 -17.89 -25.95
CA SER A 246 -11.10 -16.76 -26.87
C SER A 246 -10.04 -15.77 -26.35
N ALA A 247 -8.97 -16.29 -25.74
CA ALA A 247 -7.87 -15.47 -25.24
C ALA A 247 -7.14 -14.75 -26.38
N VAL A 248 -6.89 -13.46 -26.20
CA VAL A 248 -6.19 -12.56 -27.13
C VAL A 248 -5.04 -11.90 -26.39
N GLN A 249 -3.83 -12.05 -26.93
CA GLN A 249 -2.65 -11.31 -26.51
C GLN A 249 -2.76 -9.86 -26.98
N LEU A 250 -2.66 -8.90 -26.06
CA LEU A 250 -2.84 -7.47 -26.38
C LEU A 250 -1.51 -6.74 -26.49
N THR A 251 -0.53 -7.14 -25.68
CA THR A 251 0.82 -6.59 -25.71
C THR A 251 1.81 -7.69 -26.06
N LYS A 252 2.92 -7.27 -26.65
CA LYS A 252 4.09 -8.10 -26.94
C LYS A 252 5.28 -7.27 -26.55
N ASN A 253 5.95 -7.62 -25.47
CA ASN A 253 6.93 -6.72 -24.90
C ASN A 253 8.13 -7.48 -24.31
N THR A 254 9.12 -6.69 -23.92
CA THR A 254 10.27 -7.10 -23.10
C THR A 254 10.42 -6.12 -21.93
N VAL A 255 9.29 -5.64 -21.39
CA VAL A 255 9.23 -4.68 -20.30
C VAL A 255 8.11 -5.05 -19.33
N GLY A 256 8.32 -4.82 -18.04
CA GLY A 256 7.27 -5.08 -17.05
C GLY A 256 5.97 -4.31 -17.31
N GLU A 257 4.86 -5.03 -17.15
CA GLU A 257 3.50 -4.49 -17.15
C GLU A 257 2.80 -4.85 -15.83
N THR A 258 1.98 -3.95 -15.31
CA THR A 258 1.22 -4.15 -14.05
C THR A 258 -0.17 -3.55 -14.14
N GLY A 259 -1.04 -3.93 -13.20
CA GLY A 259 -2.29 -3.22 -12.94
C GLY A 259 -3.28 -3.27 -14.11
N ALA A 260 -3.27 -4.36 -14.88
CA ALA A 260 -4.22 -4.55 -15.98
C ALA A 260 -5.66 -4.53 -15.44
N ALA A 261 -6.50 -3.61 -15.94
CA ALA A 261 -7.89 -3.49 -15.51
C ALA A 261 -8.83 -3.22 -16.69
N ILE A 262 -9.97 -3.92 -16.72
CA ILE A 262 -10.93 -3.86 -17.82
C ILE A 262 -12.01 -2.81 -17.58
N SER A 263 -12.38 -2.07 -18.61
CA SER A 263 -13.42 -1.04 -18.52
C SER A 263 -14.79 -1.68 -18.19
N PRO A 264 -15.72 -0.93 -17.55
CA PRO A 264 -17.04 -1.46 -17.20
C PRO A 264 -17.85 -2.03 -18.38
N ASP A 265 -17.69 -1.45 -19.57
CA ASP A 265 -18.31 -1.92 -20.81
C ASP A 265 -17.55 -3.10 -21.48
N ALA A 266 -16.44 -3.53 -20.89
CA ALA A 266 -15.53 -4.57 -21.35
C ALA A 266 -14.90 -4.32 -22.73
N ALA A 267 -14.83 -3.06 -23.18
CA ALA A 267 -14.29 -2.68 -24.48
C ALA A 267 -12.80 -2.30 -24.45
N GLN A 268 -12.29 -1.81 -23.33
CA GLN A 268 -10.91 -1.34 -23.17
C GLN A 268 -10.25 -1.97 -21.95
N ILE A 269 -8.93 -2.07 -22.00
CA ILE A 269 -8.10 -2.47 -20.88
C ILE A 269 -7.07 -1.36 -20.66
N LEU A 270 -6.91 -0.93 -19.42
CA LEU A 270 -5.79 -0.11 -18.99
C LEU A 270 -4.68 -1.01 -18.44
N PHE A 271 -3.45 -0.55 -18.46
CA PHE A 271 -2.31 -1.16 -17.76
C PHE A 271 -1.21 -0.10 -17.57
N ILE A 272 -0.26 -0.39 -16.69
CA ILE A 272 0.90 0.47 -16.42
C ILE A 272 2.17 -0.23 -16.89
N SER A 273 3.11 0.52 -17.45
CA SER A 273 4.44 0.01 -17.80
C SER A 273 5.51 1.10 -17.63
N ASP A 274 6.68 0.69 -17.13
CA ASP A 274 7.87 1.55 -16.93
C ASP A 274 8.63 1.75 -18.26
N SER A 275 7.88 2.12 -19.30
CA SER A 275 8.34 2.17 -20.68
C SER A 275 7.73 3.33 -21.45
N ASN A 276 8.25 3.63 -22.64
CA ASN A 276 7.66 4.62 -23.55
C ASN A 276 6.61 4.04 -24.48
N ALA A 277 6.01 4.87 -25.33
CA ALA A 277 5.01 4.43 -26.31
C ALA A 277 5.50 3.32 -27.27
N ARG A 278 6.81 3.08 -27.36
CA ARG A 278 7.44 2.01 -28.15
C ARG A 278 7.85 0.79 -27.30
N PHE A 279 7.47 0.75 -26.02
CA PHE A 279 7.87 -0.27 -25.05
C PHE A 279 9.39 -0.38 -24.86
N GLU A 280 10.11 0.74 -24.93
CA GLU A 280 11.53 0.79 -24.53
C GLU A 280 11.62 0.98 -23.00
N THR A 281 12.58 0.32 -22.36
CA THR A 281 12.78 0.32 -20.89
C THR A 281 13.41 1.61 -20.33
N TYR A 282 13.44 1.72 -19.01
CA TYR A 282 13.96 2.81 -18.18
C TYR A 282 13.20 4.12 -18.34
N TYR A 283 11.88 4.09 -18.19
CA TYR A 283 11.08 5.31 -18.11
C TYR A 283 10.26 5.31 -16.83
N ASN A 284 9.75 6.47 -16.43
CA ASN A 284 8.73 6.52 -15.39
C ASN A 284 7.50 5.73 -15.86
N GLY A 285 6.74 5.19 -14.91
CA GLY A 285 5.51 4.46 -15.13
C GLY A 285 4.53 5.28 -15.94
N ARG A 286 4.07 4.71 -17.06
CA ARG A 286 3.06 5.32 -17.94
C ARG A 286 1.78 4.53 -17.89
N LEU A 287 0.65 5.24 -17.97
CA LEU A 287 -0.67 4.63 -18.11
C LEU A 287 -0.98 4.41 -19.58
N PHE A 288 -1.22 3.17 -19.96
CA PHE A 288 -1.65 2.78 -21.30
C PHE A 288 -3.11 2.37 -21.32
N VAL A 289 -3.73 2.48 -22.50
CA VAL A 289 -5.01 1.84 -22.80
C VAL A 289 -4.95 1.10 -24.14
N VAL A 290 -5.63 -0.03 -24.22
CA VAL A 290 -5.69 -0.91 -25.40
C VAL A 290 -7.11 -1.48 -25.58
N PRO A 291 -7.62 -1.66 -26.82
CA PRO A 291 -8.89 -2.34 -27.04
C PRO A 291 -8.85 -3.80 -26.56
N ALA A 292 -9.88 -4.25 -25.84
CA ALA A 292 -9.95 -5.62 -25.32
C ALA A 292 -10.09 -6.71 -26.41
N ALA A 293 -10.42 -6.30 -27.64
CA ALA A 293 -10.46 -7.17 -28.81
C ALA A 293 -9.11 -7.27 -29.55
N GLY A 294 -8.07 -6.56 -29.08
CA GLY A 294 -6.80 -6.40 -29.77
C GLY A 294 -6.74 -5.11 -30.60
N GLY A 295 -5.51 -4.65 -30.86
CA GLY A 295 -5.22 -3.37 -31.50
C GLY A 295 -3.99 -2.70 -30.88
N PRO A 296 -3.56 -1.53 -31.37
CA PRO A 296 -2.43 -0.83 -30.79
C PRO A 296 -2.79 -0.30 -29.39
N ALA A 297 -1.89 -0.52 -28.43
CA ALA A 297 -1.90 0.21 -27.17
C ALA A 297 -1.49 1.67 -27.42
N ARG A 298 -2.04 2.59 -26.62
CA ARG A 298 -1.63 4.00 -26.62
C ARG A 298 -1.35 4.47 -25.21
N VAL A 299 -0.36 5.35 -25.07
CA VAL A 299 -0.11 6.08 -23.82
C VAL A 299 -1.27 7.06 -23.60
N LEU A 300 -1.84 7.04 -22.41
CA LEU A 300 -2.88 7.96 -21.94
C LEU A 300 -2.29 9.04 -21.01
N VAL A 301 -1.35 8.67 -20.14
CA VAL A 301 -0.67 9.58 -19.18
C VAL A 301 0.80 9.20 -19.04
N GLY A 302 1.68 10.19 -18.89
CA GLY A 302 3.11 10.00 -18.55
C GLY A 302 4.04 10.12 -19.74
N GLU A 303 3.56 10.52 -20.92
CA GLU A 303 4.42 10.72 -22.10
C GLU A 303 5.32 11.95 -21.93
N ASN A 304 4.76 13.05 -21.45
CA ASN A 304 5.44 14.35 -21.35
C ASN A 304 5.43 14.93 -19.92
N GLU A 305 4.61 14.36 -19.06
CA GLU A 305 4.47 14.78 -17.67
C GLU A 305 5.67 14.31 -16.83
N PRO A 306 6.08 15.06 -15.78
CA PRO A 306 7.22 14.69 -14.96
C PRO A 306 6.93 13.59 -13.91
N TYR A 307 5.70 13.10 -13.84
CA TYR A 307 5.25 12.15 -12.83
C TYR A 307 5.40 10.70 -13.27
N ASP A 308 5.45 9.83 -12.28
CA ASP A 308 5.47 8.38 -12.38
C ASP A 308 4.09 7.83 -11.98
N VAL A 309 3.47 7.02 -12.84
CA VAL A 309 2.12 6.48 -12.59
C VAL A 309 2.21 5.13 -11.87
N ASP A 310 1.76 5.08 -10.61
CA ASP A 310 1.91 3.90 -9.74
C ASP A 310 0.68 2.97 -9.76
N ARG A 311 -0.53 3.51 -9.95
CA ARG A 311 -1.79 2.74 -9.93
C ARG A 311 -2.89 3.45 -10.73
N ALA A 312 -3.80 2.69 -11.35
CA ALA A 312 -4.96 3.27 -12.04
C ALA A 312 -6.20 2.37 -11.93
N ILE A 313 -7.39 2.99 -11.88
CA ILE A 313 -8.70 2.32 -11.86
C ILE A 313 -9.72 3.08 -12.70
N TRP A 314 -10.66 2.35 -13.33
CA TRP A 314 -11.74 2.94 -14.11
C TRP A 314 -12.80 3.64 -13.23
N SER A 315 -13.37 4.74 -13.73
CA SER A 315 -14.64 5.26 -13.22
C SER A 315 -15.78 4.28 -13.51
N ARG A 316 -16.87 4.37 -12.76
CA ARG A 316 -18.04 3.49 -12.92
C ARG A 316 -18.61 3.49 -14.34
N ASP A 317 -18.62 4.64 -14.99
CA ASP A 317 -19.16 4.81 -16.33
C ASP A 317 -18.12 4.55 -17.44
N GLY A 318 -16.88 4.20 -17.08
CA GLY A 318 -15.78 3.97 -18.01
C GLY A 318 -15.30 5.22 -18.75
N LYS A 319 -15.82 6.42 -18.44
CA LYS A 319 -15.47 7.66 -19.15
C LYS A 319 -14.22 8.34 -18.62
N SER A 320 -13.78 7.98 -17.42
CA SER A 320 -12.60 8.51 -16.77
C SER A 320 -11.77 7.41 -16.13
N ILE A 321 -10.50 7.69 -15.89
CA ILE A 321 -9.59 6.85 -15.13
C ILE A 321 -9.04 7.68 -13.98
N TYR A 322 -9.13 7.14 -12.76
CA TYR A 322 -8.44 7.65 -11.60
C TYR A 322 -7.07 6.99 -11.51
N PHE A 323 -6.03 7.74 -11.19
CA PHE A 323 -4.68 7.19 -11.06
C PHE A 323 -3.91 7.87 -9.93
N LEU A 324 -2.92 7.15 -9.40
CA LEU A 324 -1.93 7.70 -8.48
C LEU A 324 -0.71 8.15 -9.28
N ALA A 325 -0.25 9.36 -8.99
CA ALA A 325 0.95 9.93 -9.58
C ALA A 325 1.95 10.25 -8.47
N ASN A 326 3.13 9.67 -8.59
CA ASN A 326 4.30 10.00 -7.81
C ASN A 326 4.95 11.28 -8.37
N LEU A 327 5.04 12.28 -7.50
CA LEU A 327 5.56 13.62 -7.76
C LEU A 327 6.85 13.87 -6.96
N GLY A 328 7.65 12.83 -6.76
CA GLY A 328 8.88 12.88 -5.98
C GLY A 328 8.62 12.61 -4.50
N VAL A 329 8.55 13.67 -3.68
CA VAL A 329 8.40 13.55 -2.21
C VAL A 329 6.97 13.28 -1.73
N HIS A 330 6.01 13.20 -2.65
CA HIS A 330 4.60 12.95 -2.37
C HIS A 330 3.91 12.21 -3.52
N GLU A 331 2.78 11.60 -3.21
CA GLU A 331 1.96 10.85 -4.16
C GLU A 331 0.51 11.31 -4.06
N GLU A 332 -0.13 11.52 -5.21
CA GLU A 332 -1.42 12.21 -5.31
C GLU A 332 -2.39 11.49 -6.24
N VAL A 333 -3.70 11.68 -5.98
CA VAL A 333 -4.77 11.17 -6.83
C VAL A 333 -5.04 12.16 -7.97
N PHE A 334 -5.11 11.64 -9.19
CA PHE A 334 -5.53 12.35 -10.39
C PHE A 334 -6.72 11.66 -11.05
N VAL A 335 -7.40 12.39 -11.93
CA VAL A 335 -8.40 11.86 -12.84
C VAL A 335 -8.15 12.36 -14.26
N VAL A 336 -8.29 11.49 -15.26
CA VAL A 336 -8.16 11.82 -16.69
C VAL A 336 -9.35 11.25 -17.47
N PRO A 337 -9.87 11.94 -18.50
CA PRO A 337 -10.84 11.34 -19.41
C PRO A 337 -10.24 10.11 -20.12
N ALA A 338 -11.00 9.03 -20.23
CA ALA A 338 -10.57 7.81 -20.92
C ALA A 338 -10.24 8.07 -22.40
N ALA A 339 -10.91 9.05 -23.02
CA ALA A 339 -10.64 9.49 -24.39
C ALA A 339 -9.31 10.26 -24.55
N GLY A 340 -8.61 10.58 -23.46
CA GLY A 340 -7.44 11.45 -23.45
C GLY A 340 -7.78 12.90 -23.14
N GLY A 341 -6.74 13.70 -22.87
CA GLY A 341 -6.83 15.09 -22.44
C GLY A 341 -5.97 15.36 -21.22
N LYS A 342 -6.06 16.58 -20.69
CA LYS A 342 -5.26 17.00 -19.53
C LYS A 342 -5.78 16.34 -18.24
N PRO A 343 -4.95 15.62 -17.47
CA PRO A 343 -5.32 15.13 -16.15
C PRO A 343 -5.65 16.27 -15.18
N ARG A 344 -6.54 16.00 -14.22
CA ARG A 344 -6.89 16.89 -13.13
C ARG A 344 -6.49 16.27 -11.80
N GLN A 345 -5.69 16.99 -11.02
CA GLN A 345 -5.30 16.61 -9.67
C GLN A 345 -6.48 16.74 -8.69
N LEU A 346 -6.64 15.76 -7.80
CA LEU A 346 -7.72 15.66 -6.81
C LEU A 346 -7.23 15.88 -5.39
N THR A 347 -5.98 15.52 -5.10
CA THR A 347 -5.34 15.69 -3.79
C THR A 347 -4.03 16.45 -3.95
N ASP A 348 -3.65 17.19 -2.91
CA ASP A 348 -2.37 17.90 -2.84
C ASP A 348 -1.99 18.03 -1.36
N GLY A 349 -0.82 17.53 -0.97
CA GLY A 349 -0.39 17.59 0.42
C GLY A 349 1.01 17.03 0.68
N LYS A 350 1.44 17.18 1.94
CA LYS A 350 2.69 16.58 2.44
C LYS A 350 2.45 15.14 2.89
N HIS A 351 2.06 14.31 1.94
CA HIS A 351 1.58 12.96 2.23
C HIS A 351 1.92 11.97 1.12
N ASN A 352 1.54 10.73 1.33
CA ASN A 352 1.64 9.65 0.38
C ASN A 352 0.28 8.93 0.31
N VAL A 353 -0.37 8.97 -0.84
CA VAL A 353 -1.66 8.31 -1.10
C VAL A 353 -1.44 6.90 -1.63
N SER A 354 -2.23 5.91 -1.20
CA SER A 354 -2.14 4.55 -1.73
C SER A 354 -3.49 3.83 -1.82
N ALA A 355 -3.51 2.74 -2.59
CA ALA A 355 -4.58 1.73 -2.64
C ALA A 355 -6.01 2.29 -2.88
N PRO A 356 -6.29 2.91 -4.04
CA PRO A 356 -7.63 3.38 -4.34
C PRO A 356 -8.59 2.21 -4.64
N SER A 357 -9.78 2.24 -4.04
CA SER A 357 -10.96 1.47 -4.44
C SER A 357 -12.11 2.40 -4.82
N ARG A 358 -13.11 1.86 -5.51
CA ARG A 358 -14.26 2.63 -5.99
C ARG A 358 -15.57 1.86 -5.80
N SER A 359 -16.60 2.58 -5.37
CA SER A 359 -17.99 2.16 -5.46
C SER A 359 -18.85 3.35 -5.89
N GLY A 360 -19.66 3.19 -6.94
CA GLY A 360 -20.31 4.35 -7.54
C GLY A 360 -19.27 5.35 -8.08
N ASP A 361 -19.52 6.63 -7.81
CA ASP A 361 -18.63 7.76 -8.08
C ASP A 361 -17.79 8.16 -6.85
N ARG A 362 -17.71 7.27 -5.85
CA ARG A 362 -16.95 7.46 -4.61
C ARG A 362 -15.66 6.64 -4.65
N LEU A 363 -14.59 7.27 -4.21
CA LEU A 363 -13.29 6.65 -3.95
C LEU A 363 -13.07 6.45 -2.46
N ALA A 364 -12.35 5.40 -2.12
CA ALA A 364 -11.67 5.25 -0.84
C ALA A 364 -10.20 4.92 -1.10
N PHE A 365 -9.30 5.42 -0.26
CA PHE A 365 -7.86 5.24 -0.38
C PHE A 365 -7.23 5.49 1.00
N THR A 366 -5.95 5.20 1.16
CA THR A 366 -5.22 5.57 2.38
C THR A 366 -4.32 6.78 2.14
N ILE A 367 -4.18 7.62 3.16
CA ILE A 367 -3.20 8.72 3.19
C ILE A 367 -2.29 8.52 4.40
N SER A 368 -1.00 8.42 4.13
CA SER A 368 0.07 8.38 5.14
C SER A 368 0.91 9.66 5.10
N ASP A 369 1.47 10.06 6.23
CA ASP A 369 2.30 11.26 6.34
C ASP A 369 3.27 11.13 7.53
N SER A 370 3.94 12.23 7.90
CA SER A 370 4.89 12.26 9.03
C SER A 370 4.28 11.93 10.41
N THR A 371 2.96 11.82 10.51
CA THR A 371 2.18 11.58 11.73
C THR A 371 1.20 10.40 11.62
N SER A 372 1.09 9.77 10.45
CA SER A 372 0.14 8.68 10.19
C SER A 372 0.75 7.58 9.32
N GLY A 373 0.49 6.33 9.70
CA GLY A 373 0.86 5.15 8.91
C GLY A 373 -0.11 4.80 7.78
N GLY A 374 -1.13 5.63 7.51
CA GLY A 374 -2.10 5.42 6.44
C GLY A 374 -3.55 5.42 6.91
N GLU A 375 -4.14 6.56 7.26
CA GLU A 375 -5.58 6.60 7.58
C GLU A 375 -6.42 6.32 6.33
N VAL A 376 -7.63 5.79 6.48
CA VAL A 376 -8.59 5.65 5.37
C VAL A 376 -9.28 6.99 5.14
N TRP A 377 -9.33 7.41 3.88
CA TRP A 377 -10.00 8.61 3.39
C TRP A 377 -11.00 8.26 2.30
N THR A 378 -11.98 9.14 2.08
CA THR A 378 -12.95 9.03 0.98
C THR A 378 -13.13 10.35 0.26
N MET A 379 -13.48 10.26 -1.03
CA MET A 379 -13.81 11.41 -1.86
C MET A 379 -14.86 11.01 -2.91
N GLY A 380 -15.93 11.79 -3.04
CA GLY A 380 -16.87 11.70 -4.17
C GLY A 380 -16.45 12.58 -5.34
N ALA A 381 -16.96 12.31 -6.55
CA ALA A 381 -16.62 13.07 -7.76
C ALA A 381 -16.86 14.60 -7.68
N GLY A 382 -17.79 15.05 -6.84
CA GLY A 382 -18.11 16.46 -6.61
C GLY A 382 -17.48 17.10 -5.37
N ASP A 383 -16.74 16.32 -4.57
CA ASP A 383 -16.12 16.83 -3.35
C ASP A 383 -14.92 17.72 -3.71
N SER A 384 -14.72 18.81 -2.96
CA SER A 384 -13.58 19.71 -3.17
C SER A 384 -12.28 19.21 -2.52
N ALA A 385 -12.38 18.28 -1.58
CA ALA A 385 -11.26 17.70 -0.83
C ALA A 385 -11.69 16.33 -0.25
N PRO A 386 -10.74 15.41 -0.02
CA PRO A 386 -11.04 14.14 0.64
C PRO A 386 -11.37 14.33 2.13
N ARG A 387 -12.10 13.37 2.70
CA ARG A 387 -12.44 13.32 4.12
C ARG A 387 -11.89 12.07 4.78
N GLN A 388 -11.23 12.26 5.92
CA GLN A 388 -10.72 11.18 6.77
C GLN A 388 -11.87 10.40 7.41
N LEU A 389 -11.75 9.08 7.44
CA LEU A 389 -12.74 8.16 8.02
C LEU A 389 -12.25 7.49 9.29
N THR A 390 -10.95 7.20 9.37
CA THR A 390 -10.36 6.51 10.52
C THR A 390 -9.42 7.44 11.28
N HIS A 391 -9.20 7.13 12.56
CA HIS A 391 -8.38 7.88 13.49
C HIS A 391 -7.45 6.94 14.27
N VAL A 392 -6.91 5.93 13.56
CA VAL A 392 -6.06 4.88 14.15
C VAL A 392 -4.75 5.46 14.68
N PHE A 393 -4.25 6.52 14.07
CA PHE A 393 -2.94 7.10 14.33
C PHE A 393 -2.98 8.39 15.15
N ASP A 394 -4.16 8.87 15.59
CA ASP A 394 -4.29 10.08 16.43
C ASP A 394 -3.41 10.04 17.68
N TYR A 395 -3.17 8.84 18.22
CA TYR A 395 -2.28 8.64 19.37
C TYR A 395 -0.82 9.02 19.08
N LEU A 396 -0.36 8.97 17.82
CA LEU A 396 1.01 9.27 17.46
C LEU A 396 1.36 10.73 17.76
N ALA A 397 0.50 11.66 17.31
CA ALA A 397 0.67 13.08 17.59
C ALA A 397 0.42 13.43 19.07
N ARG A 398 -0.40 12.65 19.77
CA ARG A 398 -0.70 12.84 21.20
C ARG A 398 0.43 12.37 22.11
N ASP A 399 0.98 11.18 21.84
CA ASP A 399 1.88 10.49 22.77
C ASP A 399 3.35 10.72 22.44
N PHE A 400 3.66 11.09 21.18
CA PHE A 400 5.02 11.23 20.71
C PHE A 400 5.37 12.63 20.21
N LYS A 401 6.61 13.04 20.50
CA LYS A 401 7.27 14.10 19.75
C LYS A 401 7.79 13.49 18.46
N LEU A 402 7.28 13.96 17.34
CA LEU A 402 7.71 13.55 16.00
C LEU A 402 8.56 14.66 15.38
N GLY A 403 9.62 14.25 14.69
CA GLY A 403 10.46 15.12 13.88
C GLY A 403 9.64 15.72 12.75
N ARG A 404 9.72 17.05 12.61
CA ARG A 404 9.13 17.76 11.47
C ARG A 404 9.82 17.32 10.19
N GLN A 405 9.06 17.16 9.11
CA GLN A 405 9.59 16.89 7.77
C GLN A 405 9.44 18.10 6.85
N GLU A 406 10.48 18.35 6.05
CA GLU A 406 10.49 19.38 5.01
C GLU A 406 11.07 18.81 3.72
N ALA A 407 10.43 19.11 2.59
CA ALA A 407 11.06 18.92 1.29
C ALA A 407 12.04 20.06 1.07
N ILE A 408 13.23 19.72 0.60
CA ILE A 408 14.28 20.67 0.31
C ILE A 408 14.87 20.38 -1.06
N GLN A 409 15.31 21.43 -1.73
CA GLN A 409 16.04 21.33 -2.98
C GLN A 409 17.44 21.89 -2.81
N TRP A 410 18.38 21.28 -3.53
CA TRP A 410 19.77 21.72 -3.63
C TRP A 410 20.29 21.55 -5.06
N GLN A 411 21.49 22.04 -5.30
CA GLN A 411 22.17 21.92 -6.58
C GLN A 411 23.16 20.76 -6.51
N GLY A 412 23.07 19.83 -7.45
CA GLY A 412 24.05 18.78 -7.68
C GLY A 412 25.38 19.36 -8.15
N ALA A 413 26.42 18.52 -8.21
CA ALA A 413 27.78 18.95 -8.54
C ALA A 413 27.90 19.61 -9.94
N ASP A 414 26.97 19.30 -10.84
CA ASP A 414 26.85 19.83 -12.19
C ASP A 414 25.77 20.92 -12.34
N GLY A 415 25.18 21.37 -11.22
CA GLY A 415 24.10 22.38 -11.22
C GLY A 415 22.71 21.82 -11.54
N SER A 416 22.54 20.49 -11.57
CA SER A 416 21.19 19.90 -11.62
C SER A 416 20.42 20.16 -10.33
N THR A 417 19.10 20.32 -10.39
CA THR A 417 18.27 20.43 -9.18
C THR A 417 17.95 19.05 -8.65
N VAL A 418 18.25 18.82 -7.37
CA VAL A 418 17.95 17.59 -6.65
C VAL A 418 17.03 17.91 -5.48
N GLU A 419 16.09 17.02 -5.17
CA GLU A 419 15.16 17.15 -4.06
C GLU A 419 15.30 16.01 -3.05
N GLY A 420 14.88 16.24 -1.82
CA GLY A 420 14.78 15.21 -0.80
C GLY A 420 14.02 15.68 0.42
N ILE A 421 13.78 14.76 1.34
CA ILE A 421 13.10 15.03 2.61
C ILE A 421 14.14 15.14 3.72
N VAL A 422 14.05 16.21 4.51
CA VAL A 422 14.75 16.33 5.78
C VAL A 422 13.79 16.09 6.92
N THR A 423 14.11 15.13 7.78
CA THR A 423 13.46 14.97 9.09
C THR A 423 14.34 15.62 10.15
N PHE A 424 13.80 16.62 10.85
CA PHE A 424 14.51 17.33 11.90
C PHE A 424 14.50 16.54 13.22
N PRO A 425 15.52 16.69 14.08
CA PRO A 425 15.48 16.22 15.46
C PRO A 425 14.26 16.76 16.19
N VAL A 426 13.74 15.99 17.15
CA VAL A 426 12.72 16.52 18.07
C VAL A 426 13.31 17.71 18.84
N ASP A 427 12.48 18.71 19.09
CA ASP A 427 12.89 19.96 19.77
C ASP A 427 14.07 20.69 19.05
N TYR A 428 14.13 20.63 17.72
CA TYR A 428 15.15 21.31 16.91
C TYR A 428 15.32 22.80 17.28
N GLN A 429 16.58 23.23 17.40
CA GLN A 429 16.97 24.59 17.72
C GLN A 429 17.82 25.16 16.58
N ALA A 430 17.36 26.25 15.97
CA ALA A 430 18.13 26.95 14.94
C ALA A 430 19.50 27.40 15.48
N GLY A 431 20.54 27.25 14.66
CA GLY A 431 21.92 27.57 15.03
C GLY A 431 22.67 26.45 15.76
N ARG A 432 21.99 25.39 16.21
CA ARG A 432 22.63 24.17 16.71
C ARG A 432 22.84 23.18 15.57
N LYS A 433 24.03 22.59 15.51
CA LYS A 433 24.37 21.50 14.58
C LYS A 433 24.08 20.14 15.19
N TYR A 434 23.52 19.23 14.39
CA TYR A 434 23.08 17.90 14.81
C TYR A 434 23.81 16.80 14.03
N PRO A 435 23.99 15.60 14.61
CA PRO A 435 24.40 14.44 13.83
C PRO A 435 23.44 14.20 12.65
N LEU A 436 23.98 13.83 11.48
CA LEU A 436 23.20 13.62 10.26
C LEU A 436 23.19 12.14 9.86
N ALA A 437 22.00 11.58 9.64
CA ALA A 437 21.83 10.31 8.96
C ALA A 437 21.41 10.55 7.50
N VAL A 438 22.26 10.17 6.55
CA VAL A 438 21.95 10.21 5.11
C VAL A 438 21.43 8.84 4.69
N MET A 439 20.15 8.79 4.30
CA MET A 439 19.38 7.57 4.11
C MET A 439 18.86 7.50 2.67
N THR A 440 19.41 6.63 1.83
CA THR A 440 19.01 6.56 0.41
C THR A 440 18.06 5.39 0.18
N HIS A 441 16.94 5.63 -0.51
CA HIS A 441 16.01 4.58 -0.95
C HIS A 441 16.66 3.53 -1.87
N GLY A 442 16.03 2.36 -1.94
CA GLY A 442 16.34 1.28 -2.89
C GLY A 442 15.73 1.48 -4.27
N GLY A 443 15.73 0.44 -5.10
CA GLY A 443 15.27 0.52 -6.49
C GLY A 443 16.43 0.23 -7.45
N PRO A 444 17.08 1.25 -8.05
CA PRO A 444 17.05 2.67 -7.69
C PRO A 444 15.87 3.47 -8.24
N GLN A 445 15.06 2.86 -9.11
CA GLN A 445 13.82 3.45 -9.65
C GLN A 445 12.73 3.50 -8.57
N ALA A 446 12.79 4.51 -7.70
CA ALA A 446 11.81 4.79 -6.64
C ALA A 446 11.98 6.24 -6.16
N ALA A 447 11.16 6.69 -5.20
CA ALA A 447 11.35 7.95 -4.50
C ALA A 447 10.96 7.82 -3.02
N ASP A 448 11.73 8.48 -2.15
CA ASP A 448 11.39 8.71 -0.75
C ASP A 448 10.29 9.78 -0.65
N LYS A 449 9.21 9.45 0.06
CA LYS A 449 8.00 10.28 0.25
C LYS A 449 7.75 10.59 1.73
N TYR A 450 6.91 11.59 2.01
CA TYR A 450 6.48 11.90 3.39
C TYR A 450 5.89 10.67 4.07
N SER A 451 6.39 10.32 5.26
CA SER A 451 5.94 9.14 6.00
C SER A 451 6.36 9.18 7.46
N ILE A 452 5.77 8.31 8.27
CA ILE A 452 6.17 8.06 9.67
C ILE A 452 7.51 7.30 9.75
N GLY A 453 8.05 6.84 8.62
CA GLY A 453 9.22 5.97 8.53
C GLY A 453 8.88 4.48 8.58
N SER A 454 9.92 3.65 8.62
CA SER A 454 9.83 2.19 8.70
C SER A 454 11.00 1.62 9.50
N THR A 455 11.01 0.31 9.72
CA THR A 455 12.15 -0.38 10.33
C THR A 455 13.41 -0.37 9.45
N THR A 456 13.27 -0.11 8.15
CA THR A 456 14.43 0.10 7.25
C THR A 456 14.91 1.56 7.31
N TYR A 457 13.98 2.50 7.49
CA TYR A 457 14.22 3.94 7.51
C TYR A 457 13.58 4.57 8.75
N GLU A 458 14.27 4.45 9.89
CA GLU A 458 13.76 4.74 11.25
C GLU A 458 13.74 6.26 11.59
N ILE A 459 13.30 7.10 10.66
CA ILE A 459 13.48 8.56 10.71
C ILE A 459 12.91 9.23 11.97
N GLN A 460 11.75 8.79 12.46
CA GLN A 460 11.16 9.33 13.69
C GLN A 460 11.90 8.89 14.95
N VAL A 461 12.49 7.69 14.93
CA VAL A 461 13.33 7.18 16.03
C VAL A 461 14.65 7.94 16.08
N LEU A 462 15.26 8.19 14.92
CA LEU A 462 16.48 9.00 14.79
C LEU A 462 16.23 10.45 15.22
N ALA A 463 15.12 11.05 14.80
CA ALA A 463 14.70 12.37 15.26
C ALA A 463 14.58 12.43 16.79
N GLY A 464 13.97 11.41 17.40
CA GLY A 464 13.86 11.27 18.85
C GLY A 464 15.19 11.09 19.58
N LYS A 465 16.20 10.54 18.90
CA LYS A 465 17.58 10.40 19.40
C LYS A 465 18.46 11.62 19.13
N GLY A 466 17.90 12.69 18.55
CA GLY A 466 18.64 13.93 18.30
C GLY A 466 19.39 13.97 16.97
N TYR A 467 19.06 13.10 16.02
CA TYR A 467 19.63 13.12 14.66
C TYR A 467 18.75 13.93 13.72
N ALA A 468 19.37 14.67 12.80
CA ALA A 468 18.72 15.04 11.55
C ALA A 468 18.85 13.87 10.58
N SER A 469 17.83 13.66 9.74
CA SER A 469 17.88 12.65 8.68
C SER A 469 17.64 13.30 7.33
N LEU A 470 18.42 12.94 6.32
CA LEU A 470 18.25 13.35 4.92
C LEU A 470 17.93 12.11 4.08
N GLN A 471 16.78 12.14 3.39
CA GLN A 471 16.35 11.18 2.39
C GLN A 471 16.39 11.82 1.00
N PRO A 472 17.51 11.68 0.25
CA PRO A 472 17.64 12.30 -1.06
C PRO A 472 17.02 11.43 -2.15
N ASN A 473 16.24 12.07 -3.03
CA ASN A 473 15.81 11.50 -4.30
C ASN A 473 16.85 11.88 -5.37
N TYR A 474 17.88 11.05 -5.49
CA TYR A 474 19.03 11.24 -6.36
C TYR A 474 18.68 10.90 -7.82
N ARG A 475 19.46 11.40 -8.80
CA ARG A 475 19.25 11.01 -10.21
C ARG A 475 19.18 9.49 -10.36
N GLY A 476 18.10 9.01 -10.99
CA GLY A 476 17.62 7.62 -10.87
C GLY A 476 16.25 7.47 -10.24
N SER A 477 15.85 8.42 -9.39
CA SER A 477 14.54 8.39 -8.73
C SER A 477 13.39 8.65 -9.70
N THR A 478 12.21 8.16 -9.33
CA THR A 478 10.95 8.38 -10.06
C THR A 478 10.29 9.70 -9.65
N GLY A 479 9.39 10.21 -10.49
CA GLY A 479 8.60 11.42 -10.20
C GLY A 479 9.30 12.76 -10.49
N TYR A 480 10.46 12.72 -11.14
CA TYR A 480 11.25 13.89 -11.57
C TYR A 480 11.45 13.95 -13.11
N GLY A 481 10.63 13.19 -13.85
CA GLY A 481 10.70 13.06 -15.31
C GLY A 481 11.78 12.08 -15.79
N ASP A 482 11.64 11.67 -17.05
CA ASP A 482 12.46 10.58 -17.61
C ASP A 482 13.95 10.91 -17.68
N ALA A 483 14.32 12.16 -17.96
CA ALA A 483 15.72 12.54 -18.01
C ALA A 483 16.43 12.35 -16.67
N PHE A 484 15.74 12.66 -15.56
CA PHE A 484 16.29 12.50 -14.21
C PHE A 484 16.45 11.03 -13.82
N LEU A 485 15.44 10.21 -14.10
CA LEU A 485 15.48 8.75 -13.89
C LEU A 485 16.57 8.09 -14.75
N ARG A 486 16.66 8.48 -16.03
CA ARG A 486 17.52 7.82 -17.01
C ARG A 486 18.98 8.23 -16.95
N ASP A 487 19.34 9.25 -16.18
CA ASP A 487 20.73 9.67 -15.97
C ASP A 487 21.59 8.55 -15.35
N MET A 488 21.03 7.47 -14.79
CA MET A 488 21.83 6.34 -14.33
C MET A 488 22.07 5.27 -15.41
N VAL A 489 21.36 5.32 -16.55
CA VAL A 489 21.31 4.21 -17.52
C VAL A 489 22.65 4.02 -18.23
N GLY A 490 23.33 2.93 -17.91
CA GLY A 490 24.68 2.62 -18.42
C GLY A 490 25.80 3.34 -17.66
N HIS A 491 25.49 4.14 -16.65
CA HIS A 491 26.46 4.94 -15.88
C HIS A 491 26.00 5.19 -14.44
N TYR A 492 25.70 4.10 -13.72
CA TYR A 492 25.07 4.07 -12.39
C TYR A 492 25.68 5.01 -11.33
N PHE A 493 27.00 5.27 -11.38
CA PHE A 493 27.68 6.17 -10.44
C PHE A 493 28.38 7.34 -11.13
N GLN A 494 27.83 7.86 -12.23
CA GLN A 494 28.31 9.11 -12.81
C GLN A 494 27.96 10.29 -11.91
N ASN A 495 26.70 10.38 -11.49
CA ASN A 495 26.15 11.57 -10.86
C ASN A 495 25.37 11.31 -9.57
N ALA A 496 24.61 10.22 -9.50
CA ALA A 496 23.72 9.93 -8.38
C ALA A 496 24.38 10.00 -6.99
N HIS A 497 25.60 9.46 -6.86
CA HIS A 497 26.35 9.56 -5.60
C HIS A 497 26.78 10.99 -5.26
N LEU A 498 27.06 11.83 -6.25
CA LEU A 498 27.37 13.25 -6.05
C LEU A 498 26.12 14.04 -5.64
N ASP A 499 24.95 13.69 -6.15
CA ASP A 499 23.67 14.29 -5.71
C ASP A 499 23.42 14.05 -4.22
N VAL A 500 23.72 12.83 -3.74
CA VAL A 500 23.62 12.49 -2.32
C VAL A 500 24.65 13.27 -1.49
N MET A 501 25.91 13.34 -1.94
CA MET A 501 26.97 14.06 -1.22
C MET A 501 26.71 15.56 -1.15
N THR A 502 26.33 16.19 -2.26
CA THR A 502 25.96 17.61 -2.30
C THR A 502 24.73 17.92 -1.44
N GLY A 503 23.81 16.96 -1.27
CA GLY A 503 22.71 17.07 -0.32
C GLY A 503 23.20 17.11 1.14
N ALA A 504 24.18 16.28 1.49
CA ALA A 504 24.81 16.32 2.81
C ALA A 504 25.56 17.64 3.04
N ASP A 505 26.31 18.12 2.03
CA ASP A 505 26.99 19.42 2.06
C ASP A 505 26.00 20.57 2.25
N GLU A 506 24.83 20.50 1.61
CA GLU A 506 23.78 21.48 1.79
C GLU A 506 23.26 21.50 3.24
N MET A 507 23.15 20.32 3.90
CA MET A 507 22.74 20.25 5.31
C MET A 507 23.78 20.88 6.23
N ILE A 508 25.06 20.72 5.92
CA ILE A 508 26.16 21.38 6.64
C ILE A 508 26.09 22.90 6.40
N ARG A 509 25.93 23.33 5.15
CA ARG A 509 25.87 24.75 4.76
C ARG A 509 24.71 25.49 5.42
N ARG A 510 23.54 24.85 5.54
CA ARG A 510 22.37 25.38 6.26
C ARG A 510 22.54 25.40 7.78
N GLY A 511 23.63 24.85 8.32
CA GLY A 511 23.89 24.76 9.75
C GLY A 511 23.01 23.72 10.47
N ILE A 512 22.39 22.81 9.72
CA ILE A 512 21.56 21.72 10.26
C ILE A 512 22.47 20.59 10.74
N ALA A 513 23.43 20.19 9.90
CA ALA A 513 24.30 19.05 10.15
C ALA A 513 25.65 19.46 10.75
N ASP A 514 26.16 18.59 11.61
CA ASP A 514 27.54 18.62 12.11
C ASP A 514 28.42 17.79 11.17
N PRO A 515 29.42 18.40 10.49
CA PRO A 515 30.26 17.70 9.53
C PRO A 515 31.09 16.57 10.15
N ASP A 516 31.34 16.60 11.46
CA ASP A 516 32.14 15.59 12.15
C ASP A 516 31.31 14.41 12.68
N ARG A 517 29.97 14.45 12.48
CA ARG A 517 29.04 13.44 13.01
C ARG A 517 28.00 13.05 11.97
N MET A 518 28.40 12.25 11.00
CA MET A 518 27.52 11.77 9.94
C MET A 518 27.53 10.25 9.82
N VAL A 519 26.40 9.69 9.40
CA VAL A 519 26.26 8.26 9.06
C VAL A 519 25.56 8.13 7.71
N LYS A 520 26.02 7.18 6.88
CA LYS A 520 25.39 6.82 5.62
C LYS A 520 24.74 5.44 5.76
N MET A 521 23.49 5.32 5.31
CA MET A 521 22.78 4.04 5.24
C MET A 521 21.79 3.98 4.06
N GLY A 522 21.35 2.78 3.71
CA GLY A 522 20.34 2.53 2.68
C GLY A 522 20.18 1.03 2.40
N TRP A 523 19.04 0.65 1.83
CA TRP A 523 18.70 -0.73 1.49
C TRP A 523 18.71 -0.96 -0.02
N SER A 524 19.07 -2.17 -0.48
CA SER A 524 19.10 -2.54 -1.90
C SER A 524 19.94 -1.55 -2.73
N GLY A 525 19.39 -0.89 -3.76
CA GLY A 525 20.08 0.18 -4.50
C GLY A 525 20.69 1.28 -3.62
N GLY A 526 20.06 1.62 -2.49
CA GLY A 526 20.61 2.53 -1.48
C GLY A 526 21.77 1.93 -0.67
N GLY A 527 21.85 0.61 -0.57
CA GLY A 527 23.01 -0.12 -0.05
C GLY A 527 24.19 -0.05 -1.02
N HIS A 528 23.95 -0.19 -2.33
CA HIS A 528 24.98 0.04 -3.35
C HIS A 528 25.50 1.49 -3.27
N MET A 529 24.59 2.46 -3.10
CA MET A 529 24.94 3.87 -2.89
C MET A 529 25.77 4.08 -1.63
N THR A 530 25.45 3.37 -0.54
CA THR A 530 26.24 3.40 0.70
C THR A 530 27.66 2.92 0.44
N ASN A 531 27.84 1.77 -0.20
CA ASN A 531 29.16 1.22 -0.54
C ASN A 531 29.97 2.15 -1.46
N LYS A 532 29.30 2.79 -2.43
CA LYS A 532 29.95 3.76 -3.31
C LYS A 532 30.47 4.97 -2.54
N ILE A 533 29.65 5.56 -1.67
CA ILE A 533 30.04 6.79 -0.96
C ILE A 533 31.18 6.52 0.00
N ILE A 534 31.12 5.45 0.81
CA ILE A 534 32.20 5.13 1.78
C ILE A 534 33.55 4.83 1.14
N THR A 535 33.60 4.49 -0.15
CA THR A 535 34.85 4.25 -0.89
C THR A 535 35.32 5.47 -1.67
N PHE A 536 34.48 6.49 -1.79
CA PHE A 536 34.76 7.73 -2.50
C PHE A 536 35.19 8.86 -1.56
N THR A 537 34.68 8.84 -0.33
CA THR A 537 35.13 9.67 0.81
C THR A 537 36.18 8.92 1.61
#